data_AF-A0A2E7H7H4-F1
#
_entry.id   AF-A0A2E7H7H4-F1
#
_cell.length_a   1.000
_cell.length_b   1.000
_cell.length_c   1.000
_cell.angle_alpha   90.00
_cell.angle_beta   90.00
_cell.angle_gamma   90.00
#
_symmetry.space_group_name_H-M   'P 1'
#
loop_
_entity.id
_entity.type
_entity.pdbx_description
1 polymer ?
#
loop_
_entity_poly.entity_id
_entity_poly.type
_entity_poly.pdbx_seq_one_letter_code
_entity_poly.pdbx_strand_id
1 'polypeptide(L)'
;MKDKIKNILSNKTLVTFIAGALFVMLFLRQCNQISNLKQDVKFAQEDADRSLNNYKAAQDSVTVLRNENGDQLAEIRSFEFDLSKLEESQENLTKKYRKALALNKDLKQVNSLISAELEIKDSLDVTTNTAAIDSVTTKINFNSAKDFGNGNSRILSGFSTVKYDFGQFQVLNTQFELKQTLSLMAAIEEGEDGADRLKLSTSYPGLVIKDIENINLVNTRLNRQEQKKSRWLIGFGVGYGVNLNNNQVISTGPSLGVGLYWSPKFLQF
;
A
#
# COMPACT_ATOMS: atom_id res chain seq x y z
N MET A 1 -30.38 14.17 53.94
CA MET A 1 -29.19 14.05 53.07
C MET A 1 -28.01 14.91 53.57
N LYS A 2 -28.25 16.13 54.06
CA LYS A 2 -27.23 17.00 54.69
C LYS A 2 -26.53 16.38 55.91
N ASP A 3 -27.23 15.66 56.78
CA ASP A 3 -26.61 15.08 58.00
C ASP A 3 -25.64 13.93 57.73
N LYS A 4 -25.90 13.11 56.70
CA LYS A 4 -24.97 12.04 56.28
C LYS A 4 -23.68 12.61 55.67
N ILE A 5 -23.77 13.72 54.93
CA ILE A 5 -22.60 14.42 54.37
C ILE A 5 -21.76 15.06 55.48
N LYS A 6 -22.42 15.62 56.51
CA LYS A 6 -21.74 16.22 57.66
C LYS A 6 -20.97 15.20 58.51
N ASN A 7 -21.51 13.98 58.66
CA ASN A 7 -20.81 12.87 59.33
C ASN A 7 -19.63 12.32 58.53
N ILE A 8 -19.72 12.31 57.20
CA ILE A 8 -18.61 11.91 56.31
C ILE A 8 -17.48 12.93 56.37
N LEU A 9 -17.79 14.24 56.40
CA LEU A 9 -16.81 15.33 56.50
C LEU A 9 -16.18 15.48 57.91
N SER A 10 -16.82 14.96 58.95
CA SER A 10 -16.31 14.99 60.34
C SER A 10 -15.19 13.98 60.58
N ASN A 11 -15.17 12.86 59.84
CA ASN A 11 -14.19 11.80 60.01
C ASN A 11 -12.96 12.04 59.12
N LYS A 12 -11.92 12.65 59.69
CA LYS A 12 -10.68 13.05 58.99
C LYS A 12 -10.09 11.94 58.12
N THR A 13 -10.04 10.70 58.63
CA THR A 13 -9.48 9.54 57.93
C THR A 13 -10.27 9.16 56.68
N LEU A 14 -11.60 9.26 56.75
CA LEU A 14 -12.51 8.94 55.66
C LEU A 14 -12.47 10.02 54.57
N VAL A 15 -12.35 11.29 54.97
CA VAL A 15 -12.15 12.42 54.04
C VAL A 15 -10.80 12.32 53.30
N THR A 16 -9.71 12.00 54.00
CA THR A 16 -8.40 11.79 53.35
C THR A 16 -8.40 10.61 52.38
N PHE A 17 -9.11 9.52 52.70
CA PHE A 17 -9.24 8.38 51.80
C PHE A 17 -10.02 8.73 50.53
N ILE A 18 -11.16 9.42 50.67
CA ILE A 18 -11.97 9.87 49.52
C ILE A 18 -11.18 10.87 48.66
N ALA A 19 -10.47 11.82 49.28
CA ALA A 19 -9.64 12.78 48.58
C ALA A 19 -8.48 12.10 47.81
N GLY A 20 -7.81 11.12 48.44
CA GLY A 20 -6.79 10.31 47.79
C GLY A 20 -7.33 9.50 46.61
N ALA A 21 -8.50 8.87 46.76
CA ALA A 21 -9.14 8.13 45.68
C ALA A 21 -9.55 9.03 44.50
N LEU A 22 -10.08 10.23 44.78
CA LEU A 22 -10.41 11.23 43.75
C LEU A 22 -9.16 11.76 43.03
N PHE A 23 -8.08 11.99 43.76
CA PHE A 23 -6.79 12.39 43.21
C PHE A 23 -6.26 11.31 42.27
N VAL A 24 -6.22 10.04 42.71
CA VAL A 24 -5.82 8.92 41.85
C VAL A 24 -6.72 8.83 40.60
N MET A 25 -8.05 8.90 40.73
CA MET A 25 -8.95 8.89 39.57
C MET A 25 -8.69 10.03 38.56
N LEU A 26 -8.36 11.23 39.04
CA LEU A 26 -7.98 12.36 38.19
C LEU A 26 -6.67 12.09 37.42
N PHE A 27 -5.66 11.51 38.07
CA PHE A 27 -4.40 11.11 37.40
C PHE A 27 -4.63 10.01 36.36
N LEU A 28 -5.53 9.05 36.64
CA LEU A 28 -5.86 7.99 35.67
C LEU A 28 -6.57 8.54 34.43
N ARG A 29 -7.44 9.54 34.61
CA ARG A 29 -8.07 10.24 33.49
C ARG A 29 -7.04 10.97 32.63
N GLN A 30 -6.06 11.62 33.26
CA GLN A 30 -4.96 12.30 32.56
C GLN A 30 -4.07 11.32 31.78
N CYS A 31 -3.70 10.17 32.37
CA CYS A 31 -2.91 9.15 31.66
C CYS A 31 -3.63 8.60 30.42
N ASN A 32 -4.94 8.37 30.50
CA ASN A 32 -5.73 7.94 29.34
C ASN A 32 -5.78 9.02 28.25
N GLN A 33 -5.96 10.29 28.64
CA GLN A 33 -5.96 11.42 27.69
C GLN A 33 -4.62 11.55 26.97
N ILE A 34 -3.49 11.49 27.70
CA ILE A 34 -2.14 11.57 27.12
C ILE A 34 -1.88 10.40 26.14
N SER A 35 -2.33 9.19 26.47
CA SER A 35 -2.16 8.03 25.60
C SER A 35 -2.91 8.16 24.27
N ASN A 36 -4.13 8.69 24.30
CA ASN A 36 -4.90 8.98 23.09
C ASN A 36 -4.24 10.12 22.30
N LEU A 37 -3.79 11.18 23.00
CA LEU A 37 -3.14 12.33 22.38
C LEU A 37 -1.86 11.93 21.63
N LYS A 38 -1.04 11.05 22.22
CA LYS A 38 0.17 10.52 21.57
C LYS A 38 -0.16 9.72 20.31
N GLN A 39 -1.27 8.99 20.33
CA GLN A 39 -1.75 8.23 19.18
C GLN A 39 -2.28 9.18 18.09
N ASP A 40 -3.05 10.20 18.44
CA ASP A 40 -3.59 11.18 17.49
C ASP A 40 -2.48 12.02 16.85
N VAL A 41 -1.46 12.42 17.61
CA VAL A 41 -0.27 13.10 17.07
C VAL A 41 0.47 12.21 16.09
N LYS A 42 0.63 10.91 16.40
CA LYS A 42 1.27 9.97 15.48
C LYS A 42 0.50 9.88 14.16
N PHE A 43 -0.83 9.78 14.21
CA PHE A 43 -1.64 9.73 12.99
C PHE A 43 -1.61 11.03 12.20
N ALA A 44 -1.62 12.18 12.88
CA ALA A 44 -1.48 13.47 12.23
C ALA A 44 -0.12 13.61 11.54
N GLN A 45 0.94 13.09 12.17
CA GLN A 45 2.27 13.04 11.57
C GLN A 45 2.31 12.12 10.36
N GLU A 46 1.79 10.89 10.45
CA GLU A 46 1.69 9.96 9.32
C GLU A 46 0.88 10.55 8.15
N ASP A 47 -0.24 11.22 8.43
CA ASP A 47 -1.03 11.90 7.39
C ASP A 47 -0.23 13.05 6.75
N ALA A 48 0.50 13.85 7.54
CA ALA A 48 1.32 14.94 7.02
C ALA A 48 2.49 14.42 6.16
N ASP A 49 3.13 13.33 6.59
CA ASP A 49 4.21 12.68 5.86
C ASP A 49 3.70 12.13 4.52
N ARG A 50 2.51 11.52 4.47
CA ARG A 50 1.85 11.11 3.21
C ARG A 50 1.55 12.28 2.30
N SER A 51 0.99 13.37 2.83
CA SER A 51 0.71 14.57 2.05
C SER A 51 1.98 15.17 1.45
N LEU A 52 3.08 15.20 2.23
CA LEU A 52 4.38 15.66 1.75
C LEU A 52 4.95 14.71 0.69
N ASN A 53 4.84 13.40 0.90
CA ASN A 53 5.25 12.40 -0.07
C ASN A 53 4.50 12.57 -1.40
N ASN A 54 3.18 12.72 -1.36
CA ASN A 54 2.34 12.93 -2.53
C ASN A 54 2.65 14.24 -3.25
N TYR A 55 2.95 15.30 -2.52
CA TYR A 55 3.39 16.56 -3.11
C TYR A 55 4.72 16.40 -3.86
N LYS A 56 5.68 15.69 -3.27
CA LYS A 56 6.95 15.37 -3.94
C LYS A 56 6.74 14.46 -5.14
N ALA A 57 5.87 13.46 -5.04
CA ALA A 57 5.55 12.54 -6.14
C ALA A 57 4.88 13.27 -7.32
N ALA A 58 4.00 14.25 -7.04
CA ALA A 58 3.38 15.07 -8.07
C ALA A 58 4.36 16.00 -8.81
N GLN A 59 5.51 16.30 -8.21
CA GLN A 59 6.59 17.09 -8.84
C GLN A 59 7.70 16.20 -9.41
N ASP A 60 7.65 14.91 -9.14
CA ASP A 60 8.63 13.96 -9.63
C ASP A 60 8.41 13.70 -11.12
N SER A 61 9.49 13.33 -11.80
CA SER A 61 9.47 12.99 -13.22
C SER A 61 10.12 11.64 -13.43
N VAL A 62 9.58 10.85 -14.36
CA VAL A 62 10.13 9.53 -14.67
C VAL A 62 11.60 9.64 -15.05
N THR A 63 12.46 9.00 -14.27
CA THR A 63 13.88 8.93 -14.54
C THR A 63 14.17 7.65 -15.31
N VAL A 64 14.63 7.78 -16.55
CA VAL A 64 14.98 6.63 -17.40
C VAL A 64 16.50 6.45 -17.42
N LEU A 65 16.95 5.29 -16.96
CA LEU A 65 18.34 4.88 -16.85
C LEU A 65 18.58 3.60 -17.67
N ARG A 66 19.85 3.24 -17.82
CA ARG A 66 20.25 1.90 -18.26
C ARG A 66 21.03 1.21 -17.15
N ASN A 67 20.69 -0.05 -16.87
CA ASN A 67 21.43 -0.83 -15.88
C ASN A 67 22.72 -1.41 -16.48
N GLU A 68 23.54 -2.06 -15.65
CA GLU A 68 24.80 -2.70 -16.07
C GLU A 68 24.60 -3.81 -17.11
N ASN A 69 23.42 -4.43 -17.14
CA ASN A 69 23.04 -5.46 -18.12
C ASN A 69 22.59 -4.86 -19.47
N GLY A 70 22.51 -3.53 -19.58
CA GLY A 70 22.06 -2.82 -20.77
C GLY A 70 20.54 -2.67 -20.89
N ASP A 71 19.77 -3.11 -19.89
CA ASP A 71 18.31 -2.99 -19.86
C ASP A 71 17.88 -1.55 -19.61
N GLN A 72 16.71 -1.19 -20.11
CA GLN A 72 16.10 0.10 -19.80
C GLN A 72 15.37 0.01 -18.46
N LEU A 73 15.71 0.92 -17.54
CA LEU A 73 15.13 1.05 -16.22
C LEU A 73 14.42 2.41 -16.12
N ALA A 74 13.17 2.42 -15.67
CA ALA A 74 12.43 3.63 -15.34
C ALA A 74 12.11 3.64 -13.85
N GLU A 75 12.25 4.79 -13.21
CA GLU A 75 11.94 4.98 -11.79
C GLU A 75 11.08 6.23 -11.58
N ILE A 76 10.08 6.10 -10.72
CA ILE A 76 9.26 7.22 -10.24
C ILE A 76 8.85 7.00 -8.78
N ARG A 77 8.71 8.09 -8.02
CA ARG A 77 8.12 8.09 -6.69
C ARG A 77 6.65 7.70 -6.72
N SER A 78 6.23 6.92 -5.73
CA SER A 78 4.86 6.43 -5.60
C SER A 78 4.00 7.38 -4.78
N PHE A 79 2.75 7.55 -5.21
CA PHE A 79 1.72 8.16 -4.37
C PHE A 79 1.32 7.21 -3.25
N GLU A 80 0.90 7.74 -2.12
CA GLU A 80 0.33 6.99 -1.00
C GLU A 80 -1.03 7.60 -0.60
N PHE A 81 -2.11 6.87 -0.85
CA PHE A 81 -3.47 7.32 -0.55
C PHE A 81 -4.13 6.47 0.52
N ASP A 82 -4.75 7.13 1.50
CA ASP A 82 -5.58 6.48 2.50
C ASP A 82 -7.00 6.30 1.96
N LEU A 83 -7.41 5.04 1.76
CA LEU A 83 -8.75 4.69 1.26
C LEU A 83 -9.89 5.27 2.11
N SER A 84 -9.62 5.55 3.39
CA SER A 84 -10.62 6.09 4.31
C SER A 84 -10.76 7.61 4.26
N LYS A 85 -9.86 8.30 3.56
CA LYS A 85 -9.76 9.76 3.47
C LYS A 85 -9.48 10.24 2.05
N LEU A 86 -9.93 9.50 1.03
CA LEU A 86 -9.74 9.90 -0.36
C LEU A 86 -10.44 11.23 -0.65
N GLU A 87 -9.68 12.18 -1.18
CA GLU A 87 -10.21 13.42 -1.72
C GLU A 87 -10.81 13.20 -3.12
N GLU A 88 -11.68 14.11 -3.57
CA GLU A 88 -12.36 13.99 -4.88
C GLU A 88 -11.39 13.89 -6.07
N SER A 89 -10.27 14.62 -6.01
CA SER A 89 -9.19 14.56 -6.99
C SER A 89 -8.54 13.16 -7.06
N GLN A 90 -8.28 12.55 -5.91
CA GLN A 90 -7.73 11.20 -5.76
C GLN A 90 -8.75 10.13 -6.20
N GLU A 91 -10.03 10.35 -5.92
CA GLU A 91 -11.10 9.47 -6.41
C GLU A 91 -11.13 9.42 -7.94
N ASN A 92 -10.93 10.56 -8.62
CA ASN A 92 -10.90 10.59 -10.08
C ASN A 92 -9.70 9.84 -10.64
N LEU A 93 -8.53 9.97 -10.02
CA LEU A 93 -7.33 9.21 -10.37
C LEU A 93 -7.61 7.70 -10.23
N THR A 94 -8.14 7.25 -9.09
CA THR A 94 -8.46 5.83 -8.86
C THR A 94 -9.62 5.31 -9.72
N LYS A 95 -10.53 6.17 -10.21
CA LYS A 95 -11.60 5.77 -11.17
C LYS A 95 -11.02 5.29 -12.51
N LYS A 96 -9.95 5.94 -13.01
CA LYS A 96 -9.23 5.50 -14.23
C LYS A 96 -8.81 4.04 -14.10
N TYR A 97 -8.16 3.70 -12.99
CA TYR A 97 -7.69 2.35 -12.68
C TYR A 97 -8.84 1.36 -12.48
N ARG A 98 -9.87 1.72 -11.69
CA ARG A 98 -11.05 0.86 -11.50
C ARG A 98 -11.72 0.46 -12.80
N LYS A 99 -11.82 1.40 -13.75
CA LYS A 99 -12.39 1.15 -15.07
C LYS A 99 -11.48 0.26 -15.93
N ALA A 100 -10.19 0.56 -15.99
CA ALA A 100 -9.23 -0.17 -16.81
C ALA A 100 -9.02 -1.62 -16.34
N LEU A 101 -9.03 -1.85 -15.02
CA LEU A 101 -8.73 -3.14 -14.39
C LEU A 101 -9.98 -3.88 -13.85
N ALA A 102 -11.18 -3.34 -14.08
CA ALA A 102 -12.45 -3.87 -13.57
C ALA A 102 -12.46 -4.17 -12.05
N LEU A 103 -11.81 -3.31 -11.26
CA LEU A 103 -11.66 -3.50 -9.81
C LEU A 103 -12.96 -3.24 -9.04
N ASN A 104 -13.02 -3.76 -7.81
CA ASN A 104 -14.11 -3.44 -6.90
C ASN A 104 -14.17 -1.92 -6.61
N LYS A 105 -15.37 -1.41 -6.35
CA LYS A 105 -15.59 0.02 -6.11
C LYS A 105 -14.78 0.54 -4.92
N ASP A 106 -14.58 -0.31 -3.91
CA ASP A 106 -14.02 0.04 -2.61
C ASP A 106 -12.50 -0.14 -2.50
N LEU A 107 -11.84 -0.79 -3.48
CA LEU A 107 -10.40 -1.07 -3.48
C LEU A 107 -9.85 -1.79 -2.23
N LYS A 108 -10.73 -2.38 -1.40
CA LYS A 108 -10.45 -2.91 -0.06
C LYS A 108 -9.42 -4.05 0.03
N GLN A 109 -8.87 -4.50 -1.09
CA GLN A 109 -7.87 -5.58 -1.18
C GLN A 109 -6.79 -5.27 -2.22
N VAL A 110 -6.74 -4.03 -2.70
CA VAL A 110 -5.77 -3.57 -3.67
C VAL A 110 -4.72 -2.77 -2.91
N ASN A 111 -3.47 -3.23 -2.94
CA ASN A 111 -2.37 -2.57 -2.23
C ASN A 111 -1.69 -1.50 -3.09
N SER A 112 -1.60 -1.73 -4.40
CA SER A 112 -0.97 -0.79 -5.33
C SER A 112 -1.69 -0.78 -6.68
N LEU A 113 -1.72 0.38 -7.32
CA LEU A 113 -2.21 0.59 -8.68
C LEU A 113 -1.04 1.08 -9.53
N ILE A 114 -0.67 0.32 -10.55
CA ILE A 114 0.48 0.62 -11.42
C ILE A 114 0.00 0.83 -12.85
N SER A 115 0.52 1.86 -13.51
CA SER A 115 0.42 2.00 -14.97
C SER A 115 1.78 2.29 -15.58
N ALA A 116 1.94 1.85 -16.83
CA ALA A 116 3.15 2.07 -17.61
C ALA A 116 2.76 2.32 -19.06
N GLU A 117 3.32 3.36 -19.66
CA GLU A 117 3.22 3.65 -21.07
C GLU A 117 4.50 3.22 -21.78
N LEU A 118 4.35 2.35 -22.78
CA LEU A 118 5.47 1.75 -23.51
C LEU A 118 5.33 2.11 -24.99
N GLU A 119 6.42 2.63 -25.57
CA GLU A 119 6.54 2.85 -27.01
C GLU A 119 7.57 1.86 -27.57
N ILE A 120 7.22 1.16 -28.65
CA ILE A 120 8.16 0.28 -29.34
C ILE A 120 8.48 0.88 -30.68
N LYS A 121 9.75 1.27 -30.87
CA LYS A 121 10.25 1.67 -32.19
C LYS A 121 10.97 0.48 -32.81
N ASP A 122 10.32 -0.13 -33.79
CA ASP A 122 10.84 -1.31 -34.46
C ASP A 122 11.31 -1.00 -35.89
N SER A 123 12.42 -1.62 -36.28
CA SER A 123 12.90 -1.70 -37.65
C SER A 123 13.19 -3.19 -37.94
N LEU A 124 12.57 -3.70 -39.00
CA LEU A 124 12.61 -5.13 -39.31
C LEU A 124 13.35 -5.38 -40.60
N ASP A 125 14.50 -6.03 -40.46
CA ASP A 125 15.17 -6.71 -41.56
C ASP A 125 14.57 -8.12 -41.68
N VAL A 126 13.98 -8.42 -42.83
CA VAL A 126 13.24 -9.67 -43.03
C VAL A 126 13.81 -10.43 -44.22
N THR A 127 14.08 -11.72 -44.02
CA THR A 127 14.46 -12.59 -45.13
C THR A 127 13.24 -12.86 -45.99
N THR A 128 13.36 -12.57 -47.28
CA THR A 128 12.30 -12.79 -48.27
C THR A 128 12.65 -13.94 -49.19
N ASN A 129 11.67 -14.82 -49.42
CA ASN A 129 11.77 -15.90 -50.39
C ASN A 129 10.65 -15.73 -51.43
N THR A 130 11.01 -15.76 -52.71
CA THR A 130 10.06 -15.59 -53.81
C THR A 130 9.73 -16.92 -54.46
N ALA A 131 8.45 -17.17 -54.72
CA ALA A 131 7.97 -18.31 -55.49
C ALA A 131 7.07 -17.80 -56.62
N ALA A 132 7.39 -18.13 -57.87
CA ALA A 132 6.54 -17.83 -59.01
C ALA A 132 5.25 -18.68 -58.92
N ILE A 133 4.09 -18.04 -58.99
CA ILE A 133 2.79 -18.71 -59.10
C ILE A 133 2.48 -18.98 -60.57
N ASP A 134 2.78 -18.00 -61.44
CA ASP A 134 2.67 -18.11 -62.90
C ASP A 134 3.71 -17.17 -63.57
N SER A 135 3.60 -16.93 -64.88
CA SER A 135 4.55 -16.10 -65.64
C SER A 135 4.52 -14.61 -65.29
N VAL A 136 3.47 -14.14 -64.62
CA VAL A 136 3.26 -12.73 -64.27
C VAL A 136 3.02 -12.53 -62.76
N THR A 137 2.81 -13.58 -61.99
CA THR A 137 2.45 -13.54 -60.57
C THR A 137 3.52 -14.20 -59.71
N THR A 138 4.01 -13.49 -58.70
CA THR A 138 5.01 -13.97 -57.74
C THR A 138 4.51 -13.82 -56.30
N LYS A 139 4.69 -14.85 -55.50
CA LYS A 139 4.48 -14.83 -54.05
C LYS A 139 5.79 -14.54 -53.34
N ILE A 140 5.85 -13.46 -52.59
CA ILE A 140 6.96 -13.06 -51.73
C ILE A 140 6.59 -13.47 -50.32
N ASN A 141 7.26 -14.47 -49.77
CA ASN A 141 7.10 -14.86 -48.37
C ASN A 141 8.12 -14.10 -47.53
N PHE A 142 7.70 -13.59 -46.39
CA PHE A 142 8.57 -12.93 -45.43
C PHE A 142 8.52 -13.69 -44.11
N ASN A 143 9.70 -13.99 -43.56
CA ASN A 143 9.83 -14.66 -42.27
C ASN A 143 11.02 -14.09 -41.51
N SER A 144 10.81 -13.73 -40.25
CA SER A 144 11.84 -13.31 -39.31
C SER A 144 11.44 -13.77 -37.91
N ALA A 145 12.23 -14.64 -37.30
CA ALA A 145 12.12 -14.98 -35.90
C ALA A 145 13.37 -14.51 -35.17
N LYS A 146 13.20 -13.75 -34.09
CA LYS A 146 14.26 -13.33 -33.19
C LYS A 146 13.86 -13.66 -31.75
N ASP A 147 14.78 -14.32 -31.05
CA ASP A 147 14.74 -14.46 -29.60
C ASP A 147 15.75 -13.48 -29.02
N PHE A 148 15.27 -12.59 -28.15
CA PHE A 148 16.11 -11.58 -27.48
C PHE A 148 16.54 -12.04 -26.08
N GLY A 149 16.13 -13.23 -25.65
CA GLY A 149 16.39 -13.74 -24.30
C GLY A 149 15.45 -13.15 -23.25
N ASN A 150 15.52 -13.68 -22.03
CA ASN A 150 14.75 -13.21 -20.86
C ASN A 150 13.22 -13.18 -21.07
N GLY A 151 12.72 -14.09 -21.92
CA GLY A 151 11.29 -14.17 -22.27
C GLY A 151 10.85 -13.20 -23.36
N ASN A 152 11.77 -12.45 -23.97
CA ASN A 152 11.46 -11.53 -25.06
C ASN A 152 11.66 -12.20 -26.42
N SER A 153 10.64 -12.14 -27.28
CA SER A 153 10.75 -12.68 -28.64
C SER A 153 9.91 -11.90 -29.63
N ARG A 154 10.24 -12.07 -30.91
CA ARG A 154 9.48 -11.55 -32.04
C ARG A 154 9.47 -12.55 -33.18
N ILE A 155 8.28 -12.85 -33.67
CA ILE A 155 8.07 -13.64 -34.86
C ILE A 155 7.25 -12.79 -35.82
N LEU A 156 7.80 -12.57 -37.00
CA LEU A 156 7.12 -12.00 -38.14
C LEU A 156 7.01 -13.06 -39.22
N SER A 157 5.81 -13.35 -39.68
CA SER A 157 5.57 -14.22 -40.83
C SER A 157 4.47 -13.68 -41.73
N GLY A 158 4.54 -14.04 -43.01
CA GLY A 158 3.44 -13.81 -43.93
C GLY A 158 3.89 -13.84 -45.38
N PHE A 159 3.05 -13.30 -46.25
CA PHE A 159 3.33 -13.22 -47.67
C PHE A 159 2.66 -12.04 -48.34
N SER A 160 3.19 -11.65 -49.49
CA SER A 160 2.56 -10.74 -50.44
C SER A 160 2.60 -11.35 -51.83
N THR A 161 1.47 -11.39 -52.52
CA THR A 161 1.38 -11.82 -53.90
C THR A 161 1.36 -10.59 -54.79
N VAL A 162 2.31 -10.51 -55.71
CA VAL A 162 2.47 -9.39 -56.64
C VAL A 162 2.29 -9.92 -58.06
N LYS A 163 1.48 -9.24 -58.86
CA LYS A 163 1.28 -9.49 -60.28
C LYS A 163 1.89 -8.36 -61.09
N TYR A 164 2.60 -8.68 -62.15
CA TYR A 164 3.08 -7.72 -63.13
C TYR A 164 2.08 -7.66 -64.30
N ASP A 165 1.48 -6.50 -64.53
CA ASP A 165 0.48 -6.30 -65.58
C ASP A 165 0.62 -4.90 -66.20
N PHE A 166 0.54 -4.80 -67.53
CA PHE A 166 0.69 -3.55 -68.30
C PHE A 166 1.87 -2.65 -67.89
N GLY A 167 3.03 -3.24 -67.56
CA GLY A 167 4.22 -2.47 -67.16
C GLY A 167 4.24 -2.04 -65.68
N GLN A 168 3.29 -2.49 -64.87
CA GLN A 168 3.15 -2.11 -63.47
C GLN A 168 3.06 -3.34 -62.56
N PHE A 169 3.59 -3.21 -61.34
CA PHE A 169 3.40 -4.20 -60.28
C PHE A 169 2.14 -3.88 -59.49
N GLN A 170 1.25 -4.85 -59.37
CA GLN A 170 0.03 -4.79 -58.58
C GLN A 170 0.11 -5.80 -57.43
N VAL A 171 -0.12 -5.34 -56.20
CA VAL A 171 -0.23 -6.23 -55.04
C VAL A 171 -1.64 -6.82 -55.03
N LEU A 172 -1.76 -8.14 -55.16
CA LEU A 172 -3.03 -8.84 -55.19
C LEU A 172 -3.53 -9.14 -53.77
N ASN A 173 -2.67 -9.72 -52.95
CA ASN A 173 -3.01 -10.13 -51.59
C ASN A 173 -1.78 -10.03 -50.69
N THR A 174 -1.97 -9.56 -49.47
CA THR A 174 -0.92 -9.52 -48.45
C THR A 174 -1.49 -10.00 -47.13
N GLN A 175 -0.81 -10.95 -46.51
CA GLN A 175 -1.08 -11.38 -45.15
C GLN A 175 0.18 -11.19 -44.32
N PHE A 176 0.03 -10.56 -43.16
CA PHE A 176 1.12 -10.28 -42.24
C PHE A 176 0.70 -10.65 -40.84
N GLU A 177 1.54 -11.41 -40.15
CA GLU A 177 1.35 -11.82 -38.77
C GLU A 177 2.58 -11.47 -37.96
N LEU A 178 2.40 -10.59 -36.98
CA LEU A 178 3.42 -10.20 -36.01
C LEU A 178 3.02 -10.70 -34.64
N LYS A 179 3.84 -11.59 -34.09
CA LYS A 179 3.73 -12.06 -32.71
C LYS A 179 4.93 -11.56 -31.93
N GLN A 180 4.68 -10.76 -30.90
CA GLN A 180 5.70 -10.26 -29.99
C GLN A 180 5.43 -10.76 -28.58
N THR A 181 6.49 -11.12 -27.87
CA THR A 181 6.46 -11.40 -26.45
C THR A 181 7.42 -10.44 -25.77
N LEU A 182 6.90 -9.71 -24.79
CA LEU A 182 7.64 -8.68 -24.07
C LEU A 182 7.62 -9.02 -22.59
N SER A 183 8.79 -8.95 -21.97
CA SER A 183 8.99 -9.16 -20.55
C SER A 183 9.22 -7.82 -19.86
N LEU A 184 8.49 -7.61 -18.78
CA LEU A 184 8.56 -6.42 -17.93
C LEU A 184 8.79 -6.89 -16.50
N MET A 185 9.76 -6.30 -15.82
CA MET A 185 10.05 -6.55 -14.42
C MET A 185 9.71 -5.30 -13.64
N ALA A 186 8.95 -5.43 -12.55
CA ALA A 186 8.57 -4.31 -11.70
C ALA A 186 8.88 -4.60 -10.24
N ALA A 187 9.33 -3.59 -9.51
CA ALA A 187 9.54 -3.65 -8.06
C ALA A 187 9.11 -2.33 -7.42
N ILE A 188 8.61 -2.41 -6.18
CA ILE A 188 8.42 -1.24 -5.33
C ILE A 188 9.50 -1.32 -4.25
N GLU A 189 10.34 -0.29 -4.19
CA GLU A 189 11.47 -0.22 -3.28
C GLU A 189 11.43 1.09 -2.49
N GLU A 190 11.88 1.06 -1.24
CA GLU A 190 12.05 2.26 -0.43
C GLU A 190 13.31 3.00 -0.89
N GLY A 191 13.14 4.25 -1.33
CA GLY A 191 14.24 5.13 -1.73
C GLY A 191 15.07 5.58 -0.53
N GLU A 192 16.25 6.18 -0.79
CA GLU A 192 17.13 6.70 0.27
C GLU A 192 16.45 7.73 1.18
N ASP A 193 15.41 8.39 0.67
CA ASP A 193 14.60 9.36 1.40
C ASP A 193 13.41 8.75 2.18
N GLY A 194 13.36 7.41 2.27
CA GLY A 194 12.34 6.65 3.02
C GLY A 194 10.98 6.55 2.31
N ALA A 195 10.94 6.84 1.00
CA ALA A 195 9.69 6.85 0.23
C ALA A 195 9.67 5.75 -0.82
N ASP A 196 8.50 5.13 -0.99
CA ASP A 196 8.31 4.06 -1.98
C ASP A 196 8.46 4.58 -3.41
N ARG A 197 9.21 3.84 -4.23
CA ARG A 197 9.42 4.12 -5.65
C ARG A 197 9.14 2.89 -6.48
N LEU A 198 8.44 3.09 -7.59
CA LEU A 198 8.26 2.05 -8.60
C LEU A 198 9.46 2.05 -9.52
N LYS A 199 10.09 0.88 -9.64
CA LYS A 199 11.09 0.58 -10.66
C LYS A 199 10.49 -0.37 -11.69
N LEU A 200 10.59 -0.01 -12.96
CA LEU A 200 10.17 -0.83 -14.08
C LEU A 200 11.35 -1.05 -15.03
N SER A 201 11.64 -2.30 -15.36
CA SER A 201 12.74 -2.67 -16.25
C SER A 201 12.24 -3.52 -17.41
N THR A 202 12.89 -3.35 -18.56
CA THR A 202 12.71 -4.20 -19.74
C THR A 202 14.00 -4.36 -20.52
N SER A 203 14.19 -5.57 -21.02
CA SER A 203 15.29 -5.96 -21.91
C SER A 203 14.88 -5.99 -23.38
N TYR A 204 13.62 -5.65 -23.71
CA TYR A 204 13.14 -5.72 -25.10
C TYR A 204 13.81 -4.65 -25.97
N PRO A 205 14.51 -5.01 -27.06
CA PRO A 205 15.21 -4.04 -27.89
C PRO A 205 14.27 -3.05 -28.58
N GLY A 206 14.57 -1.75 -28.49
CA GLY A 206 13.78 -0.69 -29.13
C GLY A 206 12.48 -0.34 -28.39
N LEU A 207 12.16 -1.02 -27.29
CA LEU A 207 11.11 -0.59 -26.37
C LEU A 207 11.63 0.55 -25.51
N VAL A 208 10.81 1.58 -25.34
CA VAL A 208 11.04 2.75 -24.51
C VAL A 208 9.88 2.89 -23.53
N ILE A 209 10.19 2.89 -22.24
CA ILE A 209 9.25 3.29 -21.19
C ILE A 209 9.11 4.82 -21.26
N LYS A 210 7.91 5.30 -21.56
CA LYS A 210 7.61 6.73 -21.69
C LYS A 210 7.19 7.35 -20.38
N ASP A 211 6.29 6.67 -19.71
CA ASP A 211 5.71 7.14 -18.46
C ASP A 211 5.38 5.94 -17.57
N ILE A 212 5.44 6.15 -16.26
CA ILE A 212 5.06 5.16 -15.25
C ILE A 212 4.37 5.88 -14.09
N GLU A 213 3.36 5.25 -13.51
CA GLU A 213 2.61 5.80 -12.36
C GLU A 213 2.38 4.67 -11.36
N ASN A 214 2.61 4.95 -10.07
CA ASN A 214 2.26 4.04 -8.97
C ASN A 214 1.49 4.76 -7.87
N ILE A 215 0.43 4.12 -7.39
CA ILE A 215 -0.37 4.57 -6.26
C ILE A 215 -0.47 3.43 -5.25
N ASN A 216 0.18 3.59 -4.11
CA ASN A 216 0.04 2.72 -2.95
C ASN A 216 -1.24 3.10 -2.19
N LEU A 217 -2.06 2.11 -1.90
CA LEU A 217 -3.35 2.26 -1.22
C LEU A 217 -3.22 1.72 0.19
N VAL A 218 -3.38 2.61 1.17
CA VAL A 218 -3.28 2.27 2.58
C VAL A 218 -4.67 2.31 3.20
N ASN A 219 -4.95 1.37 4.10
CA ASN A 219 -6.17 1.38 4.88
C ASN A 219 -5.85 1.58 6.36
N THR A 220 -5.78 2.84 6.79
CA THR A 220 -5.44 3.19 8.18
C THR A 220 -6.50 2.73 9.18
N ARG A 221 -7.77 2.60 8.77
CA ARG A 221 -8.86 2.11 9.63
C ARG A 221 -8.73 0.61 9.93
N LEU A 222 -8.33 -0.19 8.94
CA LEU A 222 -8.08 -1.63 9.13
C LEU A 222 -6.73 -1.91 9.80
N ASN A 223 -5.70 -1.09 9.50
CA ASN A 223 -4.37 -1.18 10.14
C ASN A 223 -4.33 -0.55 11.54
N ARG A 224 -5.46 -0.10 12.07
CA ARG A 224 -5.54 0.44 13.43
C ARG A 224 -5.38 -0.70 14.42
N GLN A 225 -4.13 -1.00 14.79
CA GLN A 225 -3.86 -1.90 15.92
C GLN A 225 -4.61 -1.35 17.14
N GLU A 226 -5.59 -2.11 17.64
CA GLU A 226 -6.22 -1.80 18.92
C GLU A 226 -5.15 -1.92 20.01
N GLN A 227 -4.46 -0.82 20.29
CA GLN A 227 -3.49 -0.82 21.37
C GLN A 227 -4.23 -1.03 22.69
N LYS A 228 -4.03 -2.20 23.30
CA LYS A 228 -4.57 -2.54 24.63
C LYS A 228 -4.26 -1.40 25.58
N LYS A 229 -5.28 -0.85 26.25
CA LYS A 229 -5.11 0.24 27.22
C LYS A 229 -4.81 -0.37 28.59
N SER A 230 -3.86 0.19 29.36
CA SER A 230 -3.72 -0.20 30.77
C SER A 230 -5.02 0.17 31.48
N ARG A 231 -5.61 -0.79 32.20
CA ARG A 231 -6.91 -0.58 32.87
C ARG A 231 -6.77 -0.84 34.36
N TRP A 232 -7.48 -0.03 35.13
CA TRP A 232 -7.77 -0.33 36.52
C TRP A 232 -9.04 -1.18 36.55
N LEU A 233 -8.95 -2.33 37.20
CA LEU A 233 -10.03 -3.30 37.35
C LEU A 233 -10.43 -3.31 38.82
N ILE A 234 -11.73 -3.20 39.09
CA ILE A 234 -12.29 -3.45 40.42
C ILE A 234 -12.65 -4.92 40.46
N GLY A 235 -11.96 -5.69 41.29
CA GLY A 235 -12.13 -7.14 41.37
C GLY A 235 -12.28 -7.62 42.80
N PHE A 236 -12.83 -8.82 42.96
CA PHE A 236 -12.77 -9.57 44.20
C PHE A 236 -11.48 -10.39 44.18
N GLY A 237 -10.59 -10.13 45.13
CA GLY A 237 -9.35 -10.89 45.27
C GLY A 237 -9.28 -11.58 46.62
N VAL A 238 -8.70 -12.78 46.63
CA VAL A 238 -8.31 -13.46 47.86
C VAL A 238 -6.88 -13.01 48.16
N GLY A 239 -6.71 -12.20 49.21
CA GLY A 239 -5.40 -11.74 49.68
C GLY A 239 -5.14 -12.24 51.10
N TYR A 240 -3.90 -12.16 51.56
CA TYR A 240 -3.57 -12.31 52.98
C TYR A 240 -3.37 -10.91 53.55
N GLY A 241 -4.20 -10.50 54.51
CA GLY A 241 -4.27 -9.12 54.96
C GLY A 241 -4.66 -8.97 56.43
N VAL A 242 -4.53 -7.75 56.92
CA VAL A 242 -4.92 -7.37 58.28
C VAL A 242 -6.40 -6.99 58.29
N ASN A 243 -7.23 -7.72 59.02
CA ASN A 243 -8.66 -7.46 59.14
C ASN A 243 -8.98 -6.74 60.45
N LEU A 244 -9.74 -5.64 60.36
CA LEU A 244 -10.23 -4.86 61.50
C LEU A 244 -11.68 -5.28 61.77
N ASN A 245 -11.87 -6.14 62.76
CA ASN A 245 -13.20 -6.49 63.24
C ASN A 245 -13.69 -5.43 64.25
N ASN A 246 -15.01 -5.30 64.44
CA ASN A 246 -15.65 -4.22 65.23
C ASN A 246 -15.20 -4.09 66.70
N ASN A 247 -14.36 -4.99 67.21
CA ASN A 247 -13.77 -4.98 68.55
C ASN A 247 -12.24 -4.81 68.60
N GLN A 248 -11.62 -4.12 67.63
CA GLN A 248 -10.23 -3.65 67.69
C GLN A 248 -9.13 -4.72 67.92
N VAL A 249 -9.36 -5.98 67.55
CA VAL A 249 -8.29 -6.98 67.47
C VAL A 249 -7.85 -7.11 66.02
N ILE A 250 -6.59 -6.78 65.77
CA ILE A 250 -5.89 -6.95 64.49
C ILE A 250 -5.69 -8.44 64.27
N SER A 251 -6.44 -9.05 63.33
CA SER A 251 -6.22 -10.43 62.94
C SER A 251 -5.64 -10.51 61.54
N THR A 252 -4.64 -11.39 61.35
CA THR A 252 -4.02 -11.66 60.04
C THR A 252 -4.59 -12.97 59.50
N GLY A 253 -5.19 -12.94 58.31
CA GLY A 253 -5.77 -14.12 57.71
C GLY A 253 -6.11 -13.90 56.23
N PRO A 254 -6.55 -14.96 55.53
CA PRO A 254 -7.08 -14.81 54.19
C PRO A 254 -8.30 -13.89 54.22
N SER A 255 -8.19 -12.77 53.53
CA SER A 255 -9.22 -11.73 53.44
C SER A 255 -9.79 -11.71 52.02
N LEU A 256 -11.11 -11.83 51.92
CA LEU A 256 -11.85 -11.55 50.68
C LEU A 256 -12.10 -10.04 50.62
N GLY A 257 -11.48 -9.35 49.66
CA GLY A 257 -11.57 -7.90 49.54
C GLY A 257 -11.94 -7.44 48.14
N VAL A 258 -12.67 -6.33 48.06
CA VAL A 258 -12.80 -5.55 46.81
C VAL A 258 -11.57 -4.66 46.70
N GLY A 259 -10.74 -4.90 45.69
CA GLY A 259 -9.49 -4.18 45.46
C GLY A 259 -9.47 -3.47 44.11
N LEU A 260 -8.71 -2.37 44.02
CA LEU A 260 -8.33 -1.74 42.76
C LEU A 260 -7.05 -2.40 42.25
N TYR A 261 -7.13 -3.12 41.13
CA TYR A 261 -6.00 -3.80 40.50
C TYR A 261 -5.57 -3.05 39.25
N TRP A 262 -4.29 -2.72 39.13
CA TRP A 262 -3.72 -2.16 37.92
C TRP A 262 -3.20 -3.27 37.02
N SER A 263 -3.79 -3.43 35.83
CA SER A 263 -3.32 -4.40 34.82
C SER A 263 -2.56 -3.67 33.70
N PRO A 264 -1.22 -3.83 33.63
CA PRO A 264 -0.44 -3.23 32.56
C PRO A 264 -0.68 -3.92 31.21
N LYS A 265 -0.49 -3.17 30.12
CA LYS A 265 -0.80 -3.61 28.73
C LYS A 265 -0.19 -4.97 28.35
N PHE A 266 0.98 -5.32 28.89
CA PHE A 266 1.71 -6.55 28.56
C PHE A 266 1.20 -7.82 29.28
N LEU A 267 0.37 -7.67 30.33
CA LEU A 267 -0.23 -8.80 31.06
C LEU A 267 -1.69 -9.05 30.64
N GLN A 268 -2.21 -8.27 29.71
CA GLN A 268 -3.56 -8.44 29.18
C GLN A 268 -3.48 -9.38 27.97
N PHE A 269 -3.89 -10.64 28.15
CA PHE A 269 -4.03 -11.63 27.07
C PHE A 269 -5.34 -11.44 26.30
#